data_AF-A0A7X7A058-F1
#
_entry.id   AF-A0A7X7A058-F1
#
_cell.length_a   1.000
_cell.length_b   1.000
_cell.length_c   1.000
_cell.angle_alpha   90.00
_cell.angle_beta   90.00
_cell.angle_gamma   90.00
#
_symmetry.space_group_name_H-M   'P 1'
#
loop_
_entity.id
_entity.type
_entity.pdbx_description
1 polymer ?
#
loop_
_entity_poly.entity_id
_entity_poly.type
_entity_poly.pdbx_seq_one_letter_code
_entity_poly.pdbx_strand_id
1 'polypeptide(L)'
;TVCVFFLYITGRKIDLKKLFIIGVIAVLGVIGVAQLDALFSSNPSHAGKAINSLFTGGLPVFISIIRTKLGILANTIYTSNWSIVLLTSVALYIYIWLKFKDKLAVLALKLPSIMTCIRVLIISAIIVFLVNDTGIIASALIFTYIISSLWVGLNEI
;
A
#
# COMPACT_ATOMS: atom_id res chain seq x y z
N THR A 1 -5.02 0.69 -6.40
CA THR A 1 -3.96 1.59 -6.92
C THR A 1 -4.30 2.14 -8.29
N VAL A 2 -4.63 1.30 -9.29
CA VAL A 2 -4.97 1.73 -10.67
C VAL A 2 -6.14 2.73 -10.73
N CYS A 3 -7.26 2.48 -10.02
CA CYS A 3 -8.40 3.42 -10.05
C CYS A 3 -8.09 4.79 -9.43
N VAL A 4 -7.28 4.82 -8.36
CA VAL A 4 -6.85 6.08 -7.72
C VAL A 4 -5.90 6.84 -8.65
N PHE A 5 -4.98 6.13 -9.30
CA PHE A 5 -4.11 6.69 -10.32
C PHE A 5 -4.88 7.26 -11.52
N PHE A 6 -5.92 6.57 -11.98
CA PHE A 6 -6.77 7.02 -13.09
C PHE A 6 -7.58 8.28 -12.73
N LEU A 7 -8.15 8.33 -11.53
CA LEU A 7 -8.83 9.54 -11.03
C LEU A 7 -7.88 10.74 -10.94
N TYR A 8 -6.62 10.47 -10.61
CA TYR A 8 -5.58 11.49 -10.54
C TYR A 8 -5.20 12.04 -11.93
N ILE A 9 -4.93 11.16 -12.91
CA ILE A 9 -4.62 11.58 -14.30
C ILE A 9 -5.77 12.36 -14.93
N THR A 10 -7.01 11.99 -14.61
CA THR A 10 -8.20 12.65 -15.17
C THR A 10 -8.55 13.99 -14.50
N GLY A 11 -7.72 14.47 -13.56
CA GLY A 11 -7.91 15.76 -12.89
C GLY A 11 -9.17 15.84 -12.03
N ARG A 12 -9.83 14.70 -11.74
CA ARG A 12 -11.06 14.68 -10.95
C ARG A 12 -10.73 14.78 -9.47
N LYS A 13 -11.34 15.76 -8.79
CA LYS A 13 -11.26 15.86 -7.32
C LYS A 13 -11.72 14.54 -6.68
N ILE A 14 -10.78 13.90 -5.98
CA ILE A 14 -11.04 12.71 -5.17
C ILE A 14 -11.69 13.17 -3.88
N ASP A 15 -12.98 12.93 -3.76
CA ASP A 15 -13.71 13.10 -2.50
C ASP A 15 -13.59 11.80 -1.69
N LEU A 16 -13.54 11.90 -0.35
CA LEU A 16 -13.53 10.75 0.56
C LEU A 16 -14.67 9.79 0.26
N LYS A 17 -15.85 10.30 -0.14
CA LYS A 17 -16.99 9.48 -0.57
C LYS A 17 -16.65 8.62 -1.78
N LYS A 18 -15.99 9.18 -2.81
CA LYS A 18 -15.61 8.45 -4.02
C LYS A 18 -14.53 7.40 -3.72
N LEU A 19 -13.57 7.76 -2.86
CA LEU A 19 -12.53 6.83 -2.42
C LEU A 19 -13.14 5.62 -1.70
N PHE A 20 -14.10 5.86 -0.80
CA PHE A 20 -14.82 4.82 -0.09
C PHE A 20 -15.60 3.90 -1.04
N ILE A 21 -16.37 4.47 -1.99
CA ILE A 21 -17.12 3.70 -2.99
C ILE A 21 -16.19 2.82 -3.83
N ILE A 22 -15.07 3.36 -4.30
CA ILE A 22 -14.08 2.59 -5.07
C ILE A 22 -13.49 1.45 -4.24
N GLY A 23 -13.21 1.71 -2.96
CA GLY A 23 -12.76 0.69 -2.02
C GLY A 23 -13.78 -0.44 -1.88
N VAL A 24 -15.05 -0.11 -1.66
CA VAL A 24 -16.13 -1.10 -1.54
C VAL A 24 -16.29 -1.91 -2.83
N ILE A 25 -16.34 -1.26 -3.99
CA ILE A 25 -16.44 -1.94 -5.29
C ILE A 25 -15.26 -2.89 -5.51
N ALA A 26 -14.04 -2.46 -5.18
CA ALA A 26 -12.86 -3.30 -5.30
C ALA A 26 -12.93 -4.53 -4.40
N VAL A 27 -13.35 -4.38 -3.14
CA VAL A 27 -13.53 -5.49 -2.19
C VAL A 27 -14.59 -6.46 -2.69
N LEU A 28 -15.75 -5.96 -3.12
CA LEU A 28 -16.83 -6.80 -3.67
C LEU A 28 -16.39 -7.54 -4.93
N GLY A 29 -15.65 -6.87 -5.83
CA GLY A 29 -15.10 -7.50 -7.03
C GLY A 29 -14.15 -8.65 -6.69
N VAL A 30 -13.25 -8.47 -5.72
CA VAL A 30 -12.34 -9.53 -5.26
C VAL A 30 -13.11 -10.69 -4.66
N ILE A 31 -14.10 -10.43 -3.81
CA ILE A 31 -14.94 -11.47 -3.19
C ILE A 31 -15.69 -12.26 -4.27
N GLY A 32 -16.32 -11.56 -5.22
CA GLY A 32 -17.07 -12.21 -6.31
C GLY A 32 -16.19 -13.12 -7.16
N VAL A 33 -15.02 -12.64 -7.60
CA VAL A 33 -14.09 -13.45 -8.40
C VAL A 33 -13.58 -14.65 -7.61
N ALA A 34 -13.20 -14.46 -6.34
CA ALA A 34 -12.71 -15.56 -5.52
C ALA A 34 -13.82 -16.58 -5.17
N GLN A 35 -15.08 -16.16 -5.09
CA GLN A 35 -16.22 -17.07 -4.93
C GLN A 35 -16.49 -17.89 -6.20
N LEU A 36 -16.38 -17.26 -7.38
CA LEU A 36 -16.46 -17.99 -8.65
C LEU A 36 -15.34 -19.04 -8.76
N ASP A 37 -14.12 -18.67 -8.42
CA ASP A 37 -12.98 -19.61 -8.37
C ASP A 37 -13.23 -20.75 -7.38
N ALA A 38 -13.80 -20.48 -6.20
CA ALA A 38 -14.14 -21.49 -5.21
C ALA A 38 -15.20 -22.49 -5.70
N LEU A 39 -16.16 -22.05 -6.52
CA LEU A 39 -17.29 -22.86 -6.98
C LEU A 39 -16.99 -23.66 -8.26
N PHE A 40 -16.19 -23.09 -9.17
CA PHE A 40 -16.01 -23.64 -10.51
C PHE A 40 -14.62 -24.26 -10.77
N SER A 41 -13.65 -24.07 -9.86
CA SER A 41 -12.31 -24.66 -10.00
C SER A 41 -12.19 -25.98 -9.25
N SER A 42 -11.66 -27.02 -9.93
CA SER A 42 -11.31 -28.29 -9.29
C SER A 42 -10.10 -28.17 -8.35
N ASN A 43 -9.28 -27.12 -8.49
CA ASN A 43 -8.22 -26.76 -7.57
C ASN A 43 -8.24 -25.23 -7.35
N PRO A 44 -9.08 -24.73 -6.42
CA PRO A 44 -9.24 -23.29 -6.22
C PRO A 44 -7.93 -22.61 -5.83
N SER A 45 -7.81 -21.34 -6.21
CA SER A 45 -6.70 -20.47 -5.80
C SER A 45 -6.67 -20.28 -4.29
N HIS A 46 -5.60 -19.67 -3.77
CA HIS A 46 -5.54 -19.28 -2.36
C HIS A 46 -6.73 -18.41 -1.92
N ALA A 47 -7.20 -17.53 -2.81
CA ALA A 47 -8.37 -16.69 -2.54
C ALA A 47 -9.67 -17.52 -2.54
N GLY A 48 -9.84 -18.44 -3.48
CA GLY A 48 -11.00 -19.34 -3.53
C GLY A 48 -11.06 -20.30 -2.34
N LYS A 49 -9.91 -20.89 -1.96
CA LYS A 49 -9.79 -21.72 -0.75
C LYS A 49 -10.12 -20.93 0.52
N ALA A 50 -9.61 -19.70 0.64
CA ALA A 50 -9.90 -18.84 1.78
C ALA A 50 -11.39 -18.48 1.87
N ILE A 51 -12.04 -18.13 0.75
CA ILE A 51 -13.48 -17.87 0.71
C ILE A 51 -14.29 -19.10 1.09
N ASN A 52 -13.98 -20.27 0.54
CA ASN A 52 -14.70 -21.49 0.88
C ASN A 52 -14.54 -21.87 2.37
N SER A 53 -13.34 -21.64 2.92
CA SER A 53 -13.06 -21.87 4.34
C SER A 53 -13.80 -20.87 5.24
N LEU A 54 -13.98 -19.63 4.79
CA LEU A 54 -14.77 -18.60 5.49
C LEU A 54 -16.27 -18.90 5.47
N PHE A 55 -16.80 -19.38 4.34
CA PHE A 55 -18.21 -19.78 4.24
C PHE A 55 -18.55 -21.02 5.08
N THR A 56 -17.63 -21.99 5.16
CA THR A 56 -17.86 -23.23 5.91
C THR A 56 -17.53 -23.11 7.40
N GLY A 57 -16.46 -22.39 7.74
CA GLY A 57 -15.97 -22.28 9.13
C GLY A 57 -16.27 -20.96 9.84
N GLY A 58 -16.90 -19.99 9.15
CA GLY A 58 -17.42 -18.76 9.74
C GLY A 58 -16.39 -17.88 10.46
N LEU A 59 -16.83 -17.20 11.52
CA LEU A 59 -16.03 -16.24 12.30
C LEU A 59 -14.72 -16.84 12.88
N PRO A 60 -14.68 -18.08 13.40
CA PRO A 60 -13.43 -18.69 13.88
C PRO A 60 -12.34 -18.80 12.81
N VAL A 61 -12.70 -19.18 11.58
CA VAL A 61 -11.75 -19.26 10.46
C VAL A 61 -11.25 -17.86 10.09
N PHE A 62 -12.13 -16.87 10.07
CA PHE A 62 -11.75 -15.48 9.82
C PHE A 62 -10.69 -14.98 10.81
N ILE A 63 -10.91 -15.20 12.10
CA ILE A 63 -9.95 -14.83 13.15
C ILE A 63 -8.62 -15.58 12.96
N SER A 64 -8.67 -16.87 12.59
CA SER A 64 -7.45 -17.65 12.34
C SER A 64 -6.62 -17.10 11.17
N ILE A 65 -7.28 -16.66 10.08
CA ILE A 65 -6.61 -16.07 8.92
C ILE A 65 -5.95 -14.75 9.31
N ILE A 66 -6.65 -13.89 10.05
CA ILE A 66 -6.08 -12.64 10.56
C ILE A 66 -4.86 -12.93 11.44
N ARG A 67 -4.98 -13.88 12.37
CA ARG A 67 -3.88 -14.24 13.28
C ARG A 67 -2.66 -14.74 12.52
N THR A 68 -2.85 -15.58 11.50
CA THR A 68 -1.76 -16.07 10.65
C THR A 68 -1.10 -14.93 9.87
N LYS A 69 -1.90 -14.05 9.24
CA LYS A 69 -1.37 -12.87 8.52
C LYS A 69 -0.57 -11.95 9.44
N LEU A 70 -1.11 -11.62 10.61
CA LEU A 70 -0.41 -10.80 11.61
C LEU A 70 0.85 -11.50 12.13
N GLY A 71 0.82 -12.82 12.29
CA GLY A 71 1.99 -13.61 12.68
C GLY A 71 3.10 -13.54 11.64
N ILE A 72 2.77 -13.69 10.35
CA ILE A 72 3.74 -13.56 9.24
C ILE A 72 4.30 -12.14 9.21
N LEU A 73 3.45 -11.13 9.30
CA LEU A 73 3.88 -9.73 9.32
C LEU A 73 4.82 -9.46 10.50
N ALA A 74 4.44 -9.83 11.72
CA ALA A 74 5.25 -9.63 12.92
C ALA A 74 6.59 -10.36 12.86
N ASN A 75 6.58 -11.61 12.38
CA ASN A 75 7.81 -12.37 12.19
C ASN A 75 8.72 -11.70 11.14
N THR A 76 8.15 -11.20 10.05
CA THR A 76 8.91 -10.46 9.03
C THR A 76 9.47 -9.15 9.59
N ILE A 77 8.73 -8.45 10.48
CA ILE A 77 9.23 -7.24 11.15
C ILE A 77 10.49 -7.57 11.94
N TYR A 78 10.48 -8.68 12.68
CA TYR A 78 11.57 -9.05 13.56
C TYR A 78 12.78 -9.66 12.82
N THR A 79 12.54 -10.48 11.79
CA THR A 79 13.59 -11.30 11.17
C THR A 79 14.15 -10.74 9.87
N SER A 80 13.44 -9.82 9.20
CA SER A 80 13.83 -9.36 7.87
C SER A 80 14.79 -8.16 7.94
N ASN A 81 15.90 -8.25 7.20
CA ASN A 81 16.80 -7.11 6.97
C ASN A 81 16.07 -5.91 6.31
N TRP A 82 14.96 -6.16 5.62
CA TRP A 82 14.13 -5.11 5.02
C TRP A 82 13.46 -4.21 6.06
N SER A 83 13.28 -4.66 7.30
CA SER A 83 12.79 -3.83 8.39
C SER A 83 13.75 -2.68 8.70
N ILE A 84 15.06 -2.95 8.65
CA ILE A 84 16.09 -1.91 8.82
C ILE A 84 16.02 -0.93 7.65
N VAL A 85 15.94 -1.43 6.41
CA VAL A 85 15.82 -0.57 5.22
C VAL A 85 14.59 0.33 5.31
N LEU A 86 13.43 -0.21 5.69
CA LEU A 86 12.20 0.56 5.87
C LEU A 86 12.39 1.62 6.95
N LEU A 87 12.87 1.23 8.14
CA LEU A 87 13.02 2.14 9.28
C LEU A 87 14.01 3.27 8.97
N THR A 88 15.17 2.95 8.39
CA THR A 88 16.17 3.93 7.95
C THR A 88 15.59 4.84 6.86
N SER A 89 14.84 4.31 5.91
CA SER A 89 14.23 5.12 4.84
C SER A 89 13.16 6.07 5.37
N VAL A 90 12.31 5.61 6.29
CA VAL A 90 11.31 6.46 6.97
C VAL A 90 12.00 7.53 7.80
N ALA A 91 13.03 7.18 8.57
CA ALA A 91 13.80 8.13 9.37
C ALA A 91 14.46 9.20 8.48
N LEU A 92 15.05 8.80 7.35
CA LEU A 92 15.65 9.73 6.40
C LEU A 92 14.61 10.64 5.76
N TYR A 93 13.45 10.11 5.36
CA TYR A 93 12.34 10.92 4.85
C TYR A 93 11.87 11.97 5.87
N ILE A 94 11.66 11.58 7.13
CA ILE A 94 11.29 12.49 8.22
C ILE A 94 12.40 13.55 8.42
N TYR A 95 13.66 13.13 8.46
CA TYR A 95 14.80 14.04 8.58
C TYR A 95 14.81 15.07 7.44
N ILE A 96 14.65 14.64 6.19
CA ILE A 96 14.60 15.54 5.02
C ILE A 96 13.46 16.54 5.18
N TRP A 97 12.28 16.07 5.60
CA TRP A 97 11.11 16.91 5.79
C TRP A 97 11.30 18.00 6.85
N LEU A 98 11.95 17.64 7.97
CA LEU A 98 12.21 18.57 9.06
C LEU A 98 13.36 19.53 8.76
N LYS A 99 14.46 19.04 8.17
CA LYS A 99 15.69 19.80 7.94
C LYS A 99 15.60 20.72 6.71
N PHE A 100 14.96 20.27 5.63
CA PHE A 100 14.95 20.96 4.34
C PHE A 100 13.57 21.49 3.96
N LYS A 101 12.76 21.86 4.95
CA LYS A 101 11.38 22.33 4.76
C LYS A 101 11.27 23.45 3.72
N ASP A 102 12.19 24.41 3.74
CA ASP A 102 12.18 25.54 2.79
C ASP A 102 12.45 25.08 1.35
N LYS A 103 13.43 24.19 1.16
CA LYS A 103 13.72 23.60 -0.17
C LYS A 103 12.55 22.76 -0.67
N LEU A 104 11.89 22.02 0.21
CA LEU A 104 10.70 21.24 -0.14
C LEU A 104 9.51 22.15 -0.52
N ALA A 105 9.39 23.32 0.10
CA ALA A 105 8.39 24.31 -0.29
C ALA A 105 8.66 24.85 -1.70
N VAL A 106 9.93 25.16 -2.02
CA VAL A 106 10.34 25.55 -3.38
C VAL A 106 10.09 24.41 -4.37
N LEU A 107 10.43 23.17 -4.01
CA LEU A 107 10.17 21.99 -4.82
C LEU A 107 8.68 21.82 -5.12
N ALA A 108 7.81 22.06 -4.13
CA ALA A 108 6.36 21.98 -4.32
C ALA A 108 5.83 23.04 -5.30
N LEU A 109 6.49 24.18 -5.41
CA LEU A 109 6.13 25.24 -6.37
C LEU A 109 6.69 24.98 -7.77
N LYS A 110 7.97 24.58 -7.87
CA LYS A 110 8.66 24.34 -9.15
C LYS A 110 8.26 23.01 -9.80
N LEU A 111 8.15 21.94 -9.02
CA LEU A 111 7.90 20.56 -9.48
C LEU A 111 6.71 19.94 -8.71
N PRO A 112 5.48 20.49 -8.87
CA PRO A 112 4.28 20.04 -8.13
C PRO A 112 3.91 18.57 -8.41
N SER A 113 4.27 18.06 -9.60
CA SER A 113 4.08 16.66 -9.98
C SER A 113 4.86 15.70 -9.08
N ILE A 114 6.13 16.01 -8.77
CA ILE A 114 6.98 15.20 -7.88
C ILE A 114 6.38 15.16 -6.47
N MET A 115 6.03 16.33 -5.92
CA MET A 115 5.45 16.40 -4.58
C MET A 115 4.12 15.66 -4.47
N THR A 116 3.31 15.68 -5.53
CA THR A 116 2.05 14.95 -5.54
C THR A 116 2.28 13.45 -5.67
N CYS A 117 3.24 13.02 -6.49
CA CYS A 117 3.66 11.62 -6.59
C CYS A 117 4.10 11.09 -5.22
N ILE A 118 4.94 11.83 -4.50
CA ILE A 118 5.40 11.47 -3.14
C ILE A 118 4.21 11.25 -2.19
N ARG A 119 3.20 12.14 -2.20
CA ARG A 119 1.99 11.96 -1.35
C ARG A 119 1.24 10.68 -1.67
N VAL A 120 1.06 10.37 -2.96
CA VAL A 120 0.41 9.12 -3.40
C VAL A 120 1.23 7.89 -2.98
N LEU A 121 2.55 7.97 -3.09
CA LEU A 121 3.45 6.89 -2.70
C LEU A 121 3.44 6.65 -1.19
N ILE A 122 3.38 7.69 -0.35
CA ILE A 122 3.26 7.52 1.11
C ILE A 122 1.98 6.76 1.48
N ILE A 123 0.84 7.17 0.90
CA ILE A 123 -0.44 6.49 1.11
C ILE A 123 -0.35 5.03 0.63
N SER A 124 0.29 4.81 -0.52
CA SER A 124 0.48 3.47 -1.08
C SER A 124 1.37 2.61 -0.19
N ALA A 125 2.46 3.16 0.37
CA ALA A 125 3.35 2.47 1.29
C ALA A 125 2.63 2.04 2.57
N ILE A 126 1.75 2.88 3.11
CA ILE A 126 0.95 2.54 4.30
C ILE A 126 -0.05 1.42 3.98
N ILE A 127 -0.79 1.54 2.86
CA ILE A 127 -1.78 0.52 2.47
C ILE A 127 -1.10 -0.82 2.23
N VAL A 128 0.01 -0.83 1.48
CA VAL A 128 0.74 -2.05 1.16
C VAL A 128 1.37 -2.67 2.41
N PHE A 129 1.88 -1.86 3.34
CA PHE A 129 2.40 -2.34 4.63
C PHE A 129 1.36 -3.16 5.40
N LEU A 130 0.11 -2.67 5.43
CA LEU A 130 -0.96 -3.26 6.22
C LEU A 130 -1.63 -4.46 5.54
N VAL A 131 -1.76 -4.43 4.22
CA VAL A 131 -2.59 -5.40 3.47
C VAL A 131 -1.76 -6.57 2.92
N ASN A 132 -0.47 -6.36 2.66
CA ASN A 132 0.40 -7.34 2.01
C ASN A 132 1.13 -8.23 3.02
N ASP A 133 1.25 -9.53 2.69
CA ASP A 133 1.95 -10.51 3.53
C ASP A 133 3.45 -10.18 3.67
N THR A 134 4.06 -9.60 2.63
CA THR A 134 5.42 -9.04 2.65
C THR A 134 5.39 -7.51 2.67
N GLY A 135 4.43 -6.93 3.40
CA GLY A 135 4.18 -5.48 3.44
C GLY A 135 5.42 -4.65 3.74
N ILE A 136 6.32 -5.14 4.61
CA ILE A 136 7.58 -4.47 4.95
C ILE A 136 8.47 -4.25 3.72
N ILE A 137 8.68 -5.30 2.93
CA ILE A 137 9.57 -5.26 1.77
C ILE A 137 9.00 -4.30 0.74
N ALA A 138 7.71 -4.43 0.43
CA ALA A 138 7.07 -3.59 -0.56
C ALA A 138 7.02 -2.11 -0.13
N SER A 139 6.75 -1.84 1.16
CA SER A 139 6.81 -0.47 1.69
C SER A 139 8.23 0.08 1.73
N ALA A 140 9.24 -0.74 2.02
CA ALA A 140 10.64 -0.34 1.98
C ALA A 140 11.02 0.13 0.57
N LEU A 141 10.66 -0.64 -0.46
CA LEU A 141 10.90 -0.28 -1.86
C LEU A 141 10.23 1.05 -2.24
N ILE A 142 8.97 1.25 -1.82
CA ILE A 142 8.27 2.52 -2.08
C ILE A 142 8.98 3.69 -1.38
N PHE A 143 9.42 3.51 -0.14
CA PHE A 143 10.17 4.56 0.58
C PHE A 143 11.54 4.85 -0.03
N THR A 144 12.26 3.82 -0.51
CA THR A 144 13.50 4.01 -1.26
C THR A 144 13.25 4.83 -2.52
N TYR A 145 12.17 4.55 -3.26
CA TYR A 145 11.79 5.33 -4.44
C TYR A 145 11.41 6.79 -4.09
N ILE A 146 10.71 7.03 -2.98
CA ILE A 146 10.43 8.39 -2.48
C ILE A 146 11.74 9.14 -2.22
N ILE A 147 12.71 8.53 -1.55
CA ILE A 147 14.01 9.15 -1.25
C ILE A 147 14.75 9.47 -2.54
N SER A 148 14.82 8.54 -3.49
CA SER A 148 15.45 8.79 -4.79
C SER A 148 14.78 9.94 -5.55
N SER A 149 13.45 9.99 -5.54
CA SER A 149 12.69 11.07 -6.18
C SER A 149 12.95 12.43 -5.53
N LEU A 150 13.03 12.47 -4.20
CA LEU A 150 13.39 13.68 -3.46
C LEU A 150 14.82 14.12 -3.74
N TRP A 151 15.76 13.18 -3.83
CA TRP A 151 17.16 13.49 -4.14
C TRP A 151 17.31 14.12 -5.52
N VAL A 152 16.65 13.56 -6.54
CA VAL A 152 16.63 14.15 -7.90
C VAL A 152 15.96 15.53 -7.88
N GLY A 153 14.76 15.64 -7.31
CA GLY A 153 14.02 16.91 -7.30
C GLY A 153 14.75 18.03 -6.55
N LEU A 154 15.43 17.73 -5.45
CA LEU A 154 16.22 18.71 -4.70
C LEU A 154 17.49 19.16 -5.43
N ASN A 155 18.01 18.38 -6.38
CA ASN A 155 19.16 18.74 -7.20
C ASN A 155 18.77 19.59 -8.44
N GLU A 156 17.49 19.57 -8.84
CA GLU A 156 16.99 20.35 -9.99
C GLU A 156 16.55 21.78 -9.62
N ILE A 157 16.46 22.11 -8.33
CA ILE A 157 15.92 23.41 -7.85
C ILE A 157 16.97 24.41 -7.39
#